data_AF-A0AAJ4ZVG1-F1
#
_entry.id   AF-A0AAJ4ZVG1-F1
#
_cell.length_a   1.000
_cell.length_b   1.000
_cell.length_c   1.000
_cell.angle_alpha   90.00
_cell.angle_beta   90.00
_cell.angle_gamma   90.00
#
_symmetry.space_group_name_H-M   'P 1'
#
loop_
_entity.id
_entity.type
_entity.pdbx_description
1 polymer ?
#
loop_
_entity_poly.entity_id
_entity_poly.type
_entity_poly.pdbx_seq_one_letter_code
_entity_poly.pdbx_strand_id
1 'polypeptide(L)'
;MKSELFYKNPKTILNKGTGFLAGYTHSLNPYTGCSFGCSYCYVRAMPVALFRDGEWGNWVDIKNGAANLLKKELQRAKAKGNVTIFMSSSTDPYQPIEYKEKVTRSLLEVMVADPQTSF
;
A
#
# COMPACT_ATOMS: atom_id res chain seq x y z
N MET A 1 -19.60 -10.34 7.08
CA MET A 1 -19.88 -8.90 7.31
C MET A 1 -19.21 -8.14 6.18
N LYS A 2 -19.87 -7.18 5.53
CA LYS A 2 -19.30 -6.46 4.37
C LYS A 2 -18.53 -5.25 4.90
N SER A 3 -17.23 -5.17 4.65
CA SER A 3 -16.43 -4.02 5.08
C SER A 3 -16.91 -2.73 4.41
N GLU A 4 -16.88 -1.63 5.15
CA GLU A 4 -17.10 -0.28 4.66
C GLU A 4 -15.94 0.14 3.75
N LEU A 5 -16.27 0.69 2.59
CA LEU A 5 -15.29 1.04 1.56
C LEU A 5 -15.24 2.55 1.38
N PHE A 6 -14.05 3.12 1.46
CA PHE A 6 -13.82 4.55 1.28
C PHE A 6 -12.82 4.81 0.18
N TYR A 7 -13.06 5.80 -0.67
CA TYR A 7 -12.11 6.21 -1.69
C TYR A 7 -11.29 7.39 -1.20
N LYS A 8 -9.96 7.25 -1.21
CA LYS A 8 -9.03 8.27 -0.76
C LYS A 8 -8.09 8.66 -1.89
N ASN A 9 -7.75 9.94 -1.97
CA ASN A 9 -6.78 10.49 -2.92
C ASN A 9 -5.49 10.83 -2.14
N PRO A 10 -4.54 9.88 -2.01
CA PRO A 10 -3.32 10.13 -1.27
C PRO A 10 -2.43 11.15 -1.99
N LYS A 11 -1.64 11.91 -1.22
CA LYS A 11 -0.61 12.81 -1.76
C LYS A 11 0.69 12.08 -2.11
N THR A 12 0.95 10.96 -1.44
CA THR A 12 2.11 10.07 -1.69
C THR A 12 1.70 8.60 -1.62
N ILE A 13 2.40 7.71 -2.32
CA ILE A 13 2.15 6.26 -2.27
C ILE A 13 3.37 5.47 -1.77
N LEU A 14 4.58 5.99 -1.99
CA LEU A 14 5.82 5.49 -1.42
C LEU A 14 6.08 6.13 -0.05
N ASN A 15 6.38 5.28 0.93
CA ASN A 15 6.90 5.69 2.23
C ASN A 15 8.34 5.22 2.35
N LYS A 16 9.20 5.95 3.08
CA LYS A 16 10.57 5.53 3.33
C LYS A 16 10.59 4.22 4.12
N GLY A 17 11.43 3.27 3.73
CA GLY A 17 11.68 2.07 4.52
C GLY A 17 12.44 2.42 5.80
N THR A 18 11.84 2.13 6.95
CA THR A 18 12.42 2.38 8.27
C THR A 18 12.09 1.22 9.22
N GLY A 19 12.76 1.15 10.37
CA GLY A 19 12.54 0.08 11.35
C GLY A 19 12.75 -1.31 10.75
N PHE A 20 11.75 -2.19 10.89
CA PHE A 20 11.77 -3.55 10.33
C PHE A 20 11.86 -3.60 8.80
N LEU A 21 11.62 -2.48 8.10
CA LEU A 21 11.72 -2.39 6.65
C LEU A 21 13.01 -1.68 6.18
N ALA A 22 14.01 -1.51 7.05
CA ALA A 22 15.25 -0.81 6.71
C ALA A 22 16.06 -1.48 5.56
N GLY A 23 15.83 -2.76 5.28
CA GLY A 23 16.41 -3.45 4.12
C GLY A 23 15.79 -3.05 2.76
N TYR A 24 14.70 -2.29 2.77
CA TYR A 24 14.04 -1.76 1.59
C TYR A 24 14.15 -0.24 1.58
N THR A 25 14.32 0.38 0.41
CA THR A 25 14.36 1.84 0.36
C THR A 25 12.98 2.45 0.59
N HIS A 26 11.93 1.76 0.14
CA HIS A 26 10.55 2.21 0.29
C HIS A 26 9.59 1.07 0.68
N SER A 27 8.46 1.44 1.26
CA SER A 27 7.27 0.59 1.38
C SER A 27 6.11 1.19 0.61
N LEU A 28 5.21 0.35 0.14
CA LEU A 28 4.03 0.74 -0.61
C LEU A 28 2.83 -0.08 -0.17
N ASN A 29 1.71 0.55 0.12
CA ASN A 29 0.47 -0.15 0.48
C ASN A 29 -0.65 0.31 -0.47
N PRO A 30 -1.27 -0.59 -1.27
CA PRO A 30 -2.38 -0.25 -2.17
C PRO A 30 -3.65 0.18 -1.42
N TYR A 31 -3.85 -0.37 -0.22
CA TYR A 31 -4.99 -0.13 0.64
C TYR A 31 -4.55 0.39 2.01
N THR A 32 -5.49 0.93 2.76
CA THR A 32 -5.37 1.11 4.22
C THR A 32 -6.58 0.44 4.87
N GLY A 33 -6.38 -0.30 5.96
CA GLY A 33 -7.42 -1.20 6.46
C GLY A 33 -7.44 -2.54 5.71
N CYS A 34 -7.97 -3.57 6.36
CA CYS A 34 -7.95 -4.93 5.84
C CYS A 34 -9.24 -5.68 6.18
N SER A 35 -10.01 -6.05 5.16
CA SER A 35 -11.27 -6.79 5.27
C SER A 35 -11.12 -8.23 5.80
N PHE A 36 -9.90 -8.78 5.83
CA PHE A 36 -9.65 -10.09 6.43
C PHE A 36 -9.77 -10.09 7.96
N GLY A 37 -9.54 -8.94 8.63
CA GLY A 37 -9.77 -8.80 10.07
C GLY A 37 -9.03 -9.80 10.97
N CYS A 38 -7.85 -10.31 10.55
CA CYS A 38 -7.16 -11.38 11.27
C CYS A 38 -6.92 -11.01 12.75
N SER A 39 -7.26 -11.94 13.65
CA SER A 39 -7.13 -11.73 15.11
C SER A 39 -5.70 -11.42 15.54
N TYR A 40 -4.71 -12.02 14.86
CA TYR A 40 -3.28 -11.89 15.09
C TYR A 40 -2.62 -10.73 14.32
N CYS A 41 -3.38 -9.89 13.62
CA CYS A 41 -2.81 -8.83 12.79
C CYS A 41 -2.10 -7.78 13.64
N TYR A 42 -0.79 -7.61 13.44
CA TYR A 42 0.01 -6.63 14.19
C TYR A 42 -0.45 -5.17 13.98
N VAL A 43 -1.09 -4.88 12.85
CA VAL A 43 -1.55 -3.54 12.48
C VAL A 43 -2.68 -3.03 13.39
N ARG A 44 -3.36 -3.94 14.10
CA ARG A 44 -4.35 -3.57 15.13
C ARG A 44 -3.78 -2.68 16.23
N ALA A 45 -2.48 -2.82 16.52
CA ALA A 45 -1.77 -2.01 17.50
C ALA A 45 -1.05 -0.79 16.88
N MET A 46 -1.23 -0.53 15.58
CA MET A 46 -0.64 0.63 14.91
C MET A 46 -1.59 1.84 14.97
N PRO A 47 -1.08 3.08 14.92
CA PRO A 47 -1.89 4.31 14.92
C PRO A 47 -3.04 4.30 13.91
N VAL A 48 -2.82 3.69 12.73
CA VAL A 48 -3.82 3.63 11.65
C VAL A 48 -5.07 2.85 12.03
N ALA A 49 -4.99 1.91 12.96
CA ALA A 49 -6.12 1.17 13.50
C ALA A 49 -6.59 1.74 14.83
N LEU A 50 -5.67 2.13 15.73
CA LEU A 50 -6.00 2.64 17.07
C LEU A 50 -6.77 3.97 17.06
N PHE A 51 -6.48 4.84 16.09
CA PHE A 51 -7.11 6.17 16.00
C PHE A 51 -8.18 6.26 14.91
N ARG A 52 -8.57 5.12 14.33
CA ARG A 52 -9.65 5.05 13.35
C ARG A 52 -10.91 4.59 14.06
N ASP A 53 -12.01 5.29 13.81
CA ASP A 53 -13.33 4.81 14.23
C ASP A 53 -13.69 3.53 13.45
N GLY A 54 -14.05 2.48 14.18
CA GLY A 54 -14.47 1.19 13.63
C GLY A 54 -13.49 0.04 13.91
N GLU A 55 -14.02 -1.17 13.99
CA GLU A 55 -13.22 -2.36 14.29
C GLU A 55 -12.33 -2.77 13.10
N TRP A 56 -11.13 -3.27 13.41
CA TRP A 56 -10.23 -3.83 12.40
C TRP A 56 -10.89 -5.04 11.70
N GLY A 57 -10.96 -5.01 10.36
CA GLY A 57 -11.77 -5.95 9.58
C GLY A 57 -12.96 -5.31 8.90
N ASN A 58 -13.48 -4.21 9.46
CA ASN A 58 -14.75 -3.64 9.03
C ASN A 58 -14.59 -2.48 8.04
N TRP A 59 -13.38 -2.07 7.70
CA TRP A 59 -13.16 -0.94 6.80
C TRP A 59 -11.94 -1.13 5.89
N VAL A 60 -12.02 -0.56 4.69
CA VAL A 60 -10.93 -0.47 3.72
C VAL A 60 -10.98 0.89 3.02
N ASP A 61 -9.89 1.64 3.11
CA ASP A 61 -9.63 2.83 2.32
C ASP A 61 -8.87 2.42 1.02
N ILE A 62 -9.53 2.64 -0.12
CA ILE A 62 -9.04 2.40 -1.48
C ILE A 62 -8.27 3.64 -1.94
N LYS A 63 -7.00 3.47 -2.34
CA LYS A 63 -6.15 4.58 -2.79
C LYS A 63 -6.32 4.84 -4.28
N ASN A 64 -7.13 5.84 -4.61
CA ASN A 64 -7.35 6.26 -6.00
C ASN A 64 -6.12 6.93 -6.60
N GLY A 65 -5.93 6.74 -7.91
CA GLY A 65 -4.82 7.34 -8.64
C GLY A 65 -3.43 6.80 -8.26
N ALA A 66 -3.37 5.67 -7.53
CA ALA A 66 -2.13 5.10 -7.01
C ALA A 66 -1.08 4.83 -8.11
N ALA A 67 -1.49 4.34 -9.29
CA ALA A 67 -0.59 4.13 -10.43
C ALA A 67 0.08 5.43 -10.92
N ASN A 68 -0.72 6.48 -11.13
CA ASN A 68 -0.21 7.79 -11.58
C ASN A 68 0.75 8.41 -10.55
N LEU A 69 0.45 8.22 -9.27
CA LEU A 69 1.29 8.69 -8.18
C LEU A 69 2.60 7.89 -8.10
N LEU A 70 2.53 6.56 -8.16
CA LEU A 70 3.69 5.68 -8.17
C LEU A 70 4.61 6.01 -9.33
N LYS A 71 4.08 6.20 -10.54
CA LYS A 71 4.90 6.55 -11.73
C LYS A 71 5.75 7.80 -11.48
N LYS A 72 5.18 8.84 -10.87
CA LYS A 72 5.91 10.10 -10.57
C LYS A 72 6.92 9.90 -9.44
N GLU A 73 6.54 9.19 -8.39
CA GLU A 73 7.40 9.00 -7.22
C GLU A 73 8.55 8.03 -7.49
N LEU A 74 8.33 6.99 -8.29
CA LEU A 74 9.34 6.02 -8.68
C LEU A 74 10.47 6.68 -9.48
N GLN A 75 10.13 7.55 -10.43
CA GLN A 75 11.13 8.33 -11.19
C GLN A 75 11.97 9.23 -10.28
N ARG A 76 11.34 9.91 -9.32
CA ARG A 76 12.03 10.74 -8.32
C ARG A 76 12.91 9.91 -7.38
N ALA A 77 12.47 8.71 -7.02
CA ALA A 77 13.23 7.81 -6.17
C ALA A 77 14.46 7.25 -6.90
N LYS A 78 14.31 6.83 -8.15
CA LYS A 78 15.40 6.34 -9.01
C LYS A 78 16.47 7.41 -9.26
N ALA A 79 16.06 8.67 -9.40
CA ALA A 79 17.00 9.80 -9.52
C ALA A 79 17.88 9.99 -8.26
N LYS A 80 17.52 9.39 -7.13
CA LYS A 80 18.28 9.43 -5.86
C LYS A 80 19.08 8.16 -5.59
N GLY A 81 18.97 7.14 -6.43
CA GLY A 81 19.68 5.86 -6.29
C GLY A 81 18.77 4.64 -6.46
N ASN A 82 19.28 3.48 -6.07
CA ASN A 82 18.59 2.20 -6.25
C ASN A 82 17.28 2.14 -5.45
N VAL A 83 16.25 1.55 -6.07
CA VAL A 83 14.91 1.47 -5.47
C VAL A 83 14.54 0.02 -5.21
N THR A 84 14.28 -0.30 -3.95
CA THR A 84 13.70 -1.57 -3.50
C THR A 84 12.41 -1.27 -2.74
N ILE A 85 11.33 -1.97 -3.08
CA ILE A 85 9.99 -1.71 -2.54
C ILE A 85 9.50 -2.93 -1.77
N PHE A 86 9.16 -2.74 -0.50
CA PHE A 86 8.34 -3.70 0.24
C PHE A 86 6.87 -3.43 -0.06
N MET A 87 6.23 -4.35 -0.79
CA MET A 87 4.80 -4.24 -1.11
C MET A 87 3.96 -4.73 0.08
N SER A 88 2.95 -3.94 0.44
CA SER A 88 1.88 -4.30 1.37
C SER A 88 2.35 -4.70 2.76
N SER A 89 3.15 -3.84 3.39
CA SER A 89 3.61 -4.07 4.77
C SER A 89 2.48 -4.18 5.78
N SER A 90 1.41 -3.40 5.63
CA SER A 90 0.41 -3.17 6.68
C SER A 90 -0.98 -3.70 6.35
N THR A 91 -1.24 -4.07 5.10
CA THR A 91 -2.54 -4.57 4.66
C THR A 91 -2.34 -5.53 3.51
N ASP A 92 -3.22 -6.50 3.36
CA ASP A 92 -3.13 -7.42 2.22
C ASP A 92 -3.41 -6.69 0.88
N PRO A 93 -2.61 -6.92 -0.18
CA PRO A 93 -2.83 -6.31 -1.50
C PRO A 93 -3.97 -6.97 -2.30
N TYR A 94 -4.36 -8.20 -1.95
CA TYR A 94 -5.33 -9.03 -2.66
C TYR A 94 -6.55 -9.34 -1.81
N GLN A 95 -6.99 -8.34 -1.05
CA GLN A 95 -8.30 -8.37 -0.39
C GLN A 95 -9.42 -8.61 -1.41
N PRO A 96 -10.60 -9.13 -1.01
CA PRO A 96 -11.72 -9.37 -1.93
C PRO A 96 -12.07 -8.18 -2.83
N ILE A 97 -11.87 -6.95 -2.36
CA ILE A 97 -12.14 -5.73 -3.13
C ILE A 97 -11.17 -5.51 -4.32
N GLU A 98 -9.97 -6.09 -4.30
CA GLU A 98 -8.99 -6.01 -5.41
C GLU A 98 -9.54 -6.63 -6.70
N TYR A 99 -10.43 -7.63 -6.62
CA TYR A 99 -11.09 -8.20 -7.81
C TYR A 99 -11.78 -7.13 -8.66
N LYS A 100 -12.38 -6.13 -7.99
CA LYS A 100 -13.08 -5.02 -8.64
C LYS A 100 -12.15 -3.81 -8.86
N GLU A 101 -11.43 -3.39 -7.82
CA GLU A 101 -10.72 -2.10 -7.82
C GLU A 101 -9.36 -2.16 -8.51
N LYS A 102 -8.71 -3.33 -8.55
CA LYS A 102 -7.46 -3.56 -9.29
C LYS A 102 -6.35 -2.55 -8.95
N VAL A 103 -6.28 -2.09 -7.69
CA VAL A 103 -5.28 -1.09 -7.28
C VAL A 103 -3.91 -1.73 -7.28
N THR A 104 -3.77 -2.93 -6.71
CA THR A 104 -2.51 -3.68 -6.74
C THR A 104 -2.09 -3.98 -8.16
N ARG A 105 -3.02 -4.46 -9.01
CA ARG A 105 -2.77 -4.66 -10.45
C ARG A 105 -2.18 -3.41 -11.11
N SER A 106 -2.81 -2.25 -10.92
CA SER A 106 -2.36 -0.99 -11.54
C SER A 106 -0.96 -0.57 -11.09
N LEU A 107 -0.59 -0.86 -9.85
CA LEU A 107 0.75 -0.58 -9.31
C LEU A 107 1.80 -1.52 -9.91
N LEU A 108 1.47 -2.81 -10.04
CA LEU A 108 2.35 -3.80 -10.67
C LEU A 108 2.58 -3.48 -12.16
N GLU A 109 1.56 -3.02 -12.87
CA GLU A 109 1.70 -2.58 -14.27
C GLU A 109 2.70 -1.42 -14.40
N VAL A 110 2.68 -0.46 -13.47
CA VAL A 110 3.71 0.60 -13.41
C VAL A 110 5.10 0.03 -13.16
N MET A 111 5.23 -0.93 -12.24
CA MET A 111 6.53 -1.55 -11.92
C MET A 111 7.08 -2.37 -13.10
N VAL A 112 6.21 -3.03 -13.87
CA VAL A 112 6.61 -3.74 -15.10
C VAL A 112 7.02 -2.77 -16.21
N ALA A 113 6.30 -1.66 -16.36
CA ALA A 113 6.63 -0.63 -17.34
C ALA A 113 7.92 0.16 -16.99
N ASP A 114 8.29 0.20 -15.71
CA ASP A 114 9.46 0.90 -15.20
C ASP A 114 10.27 0.01 -14.23
N PRO A 115 10.88 -1.07 -14.74
CA PRO A 115 11.52 -2.10 -13.91
C PRO A 115 12.70 -1.53 -13.12
N GLN A 116 13.05 -2.19 -12.01
CA GLN A 116 14.25 -1.85 -11.27
C GLN A 116 15.47 -1.99 -12.20
N THR A 117 16.30 -0.95 -12.26
CA THR A 117 17.60 -1.04 -12.92
C THR A 117 18.44 -2.04 -12.13
N SER A 118 18.86 -3.11 -12.81
CA SER A 118 19.44 -4.33 -12.26
C SER A 118 20.51 -4.13 -11.19
N PHE A 119 20.58 -5.09 -10.25
CA PHE A 119 21.65 -5.27 -9.26
C PHE A 119 22.99 -5.56 -9.91
#